data_AF-T1JJ96-F1
#
_entry.id   AF-T1JJ96-F1
#
_cell.length_a   1.000
_cell.length_b   1.000
_cell.length_c   1.000
_cell.angle_alpha   90.00
_cell.angle_beta   90.00
_cell.angle_gamma   90.00
#
_symmetry.space_group_name_H-M   'P 1'
#
loop_
_entity.id
_entity.type
_entity.pdbx_description
1 polymer ?
#
loop_
_entity_poly.entity_id
_entity_poly.type
_entity_poly.pdbx_seq_one_letter_code
_entity_poly.pdbx_strand_id
1 'polypeptide(L)'
;MNGLMGSYREISMDEEDDGTRDEDMHADTEEEVSNLSNDSNEDEEVTESEENRRPNSLDLVKTQSMTSSDCTRSISSLSSAVIDDKSVQGALSELPGTVTKDGDMVMFVAENLHEKIKMGSPLSKREAPGLSTSSTPSLYKQALTPSIPPIDPSVISNLEIQARSIAINLDNMLENLTGTLHSMSSITVDCTDAYRDCVCKTCDATDISIKSMYQLMAKCEELGNTMRPMYRLADQIKEIKRLLDLFEGIVG
;
A
#
# COMPACT_ATOMS: atom_id res chain seq x y z
N MET A 1 -8.01 -6.58 64.31
CA MET A 1 -7.97 -6.52 62.84
C MET A 1 -6.51 -6.58 62.43
N ASN A 2 -6.13 -7.64 61.74
CA ASN A 2 -4.75 -8.05 61.50
C ASN A 2 -4.09 -7.13 60.47
N GLY A 3 -2.97 -6.51 60.83
CA GLY A 3 -2.10 -5.80 59.90
C GLY A 3 -1.21 -6.79 59.16
N LEU A 4 -1.40 -6.91 57.85
CA LEU A 4 -0.41 -7.52 56.97
C LEU A 4 0.61 -6.44 56.59
N MET A 5 1.72 -6.40 57.32
CA MET A 5 2.89 -5.61 56.97
C MET A 5 3.82 -6.51 56.13
N GLY A 6 3.73 -6.39 54.81
CA GLY A 6 4.67 -7.02 53.89
C GLY A 6 6.02 -6.32 53.97
N SER A 7 7.04 -7.05 54.41
CA SER A 7 8.44 -6.61 54.45
C SER A 7 9.03 -6.67 53.05
N TYR A 8 9.43 -5.53 52.49
CA TYR A 8 10.17 -5.48 51.24
C TYR A 8 11.64 -5.82 51.50
N ARG A 9 12.14 -6.88 50.83
CA ARG A 9 13.57 -7.17 50.72
C ARG A 9 14.20 -6.14 49.79
N GLU A 10 15.27 -5.49 50.24
CA GLU A 10 16.17 -4.70 49.41
C GLU A 10 16.70 -5.55 48.25
N ILE A 11 16.68 -5.00 47.04
CA ILE A 11 17.38 -5.57 45.89
C ILE A 11 18.65 -4.75 45.71
N SER A 12 19.79 -5.36 46.05
CA SER A 12 21.12 -4.88 45.67
C SER A 12 21.31 -5.11 44.18
N MET A 13 21.56 -4.04 43.43
CA MET A 13 22.04 -4.14 42.05
C MET A 13 23.56 -4.10 42.06
N ASP A 14 24.19 -5.27 42.02
CA ASP A 14 25.59 -5.41 41.67
C ASP A 14 25.71 -6.18 40.35
N GLU A 15 26.34 -5.50 39.41
CA GLU A 15 27.26 -5.94 38.35
C GLU A 15 26.83 -6.91 37.23
N GLU A 16 27.41 -6.58 36.08
CA GLU A 16 27.29 -7.12 34.72
C GLU A 16 27.61 -8.61 34.62
N ASP A 17 26.91 -9.35 33.76
CA ASP A 17 27.46 -10.57 33.15
C ASP A 17 26.93 -10.81 31.73
N ASP A 18 27.87 -11.18 30.87
CA ASP A 18 27.80 -11.48 29.44
C ASP A 18 27.38 -12.94 29.24
N GLY A 19 26.57 -13.24 28.22
CA GLY A 19 26.17 -14.63 27.98
C GLY A 19 25.10 -14.85 26.92
N THR A 20 25.57 -15.02 25.68
CA THR A 20 24.85 -15.54 24.51
C THR A 20 24.19 -16.91 24.77
N ARG A 21 22.97 -17.16 24.25
CA ARG A 21 22.56 -18.45 23.67
C ARG A 21 21.16 -18.45 23.02
N ASP A 22 21.12 -19.11 21.87
CA ASP A 22 20.07 -19.21 20.86
C ASP A 22 18.98 -20.28 21.12
N GLU A 23 17.98 -20.23 20.22
CA GLU A 23 17.08 -21.30 19.69
C GLU A 23 15.70 -21.60 20.34
N ASP A 24 14.67 -21.22 19.56
CA ASP A 24 13.49 -21.98 19.13
C ASP A 24 12.59 -22.75 20.13
N MET A 25 11.31 -22.35 20.19
CA MET A 25 10.18 -23.31 20.19
C MET A 25 8.84 -22.63 19.82
N HIS A 26 8.28 -23.02 18.66
CA HIS A 26 6.88 -22.87 18.30
C HIS A 26 6.03 -24.00 18.94
N ALA A 27 4.80 -23.69 19.40
CA ALA A 27 3.61 -24.53 19.16
C ALA A 27 2.33 -23.91 19.75
N ASP A 28 1.35 -23.79 18.85
CA ASP A 28 -0.12 -23.76 18.97
C ASP A 28 -0.78 -24.04 20.33
N THR A 29 -1.84 -23.28 20.65
CA THR A 29 -2.99 -23.83 21.38
C THR A 29 -4.28 -23.19 20.88
N GLU A 30 -5.18 -24.07 20.47
CA GLU A 30 -6.48 -23.84 19.85
C GLU A 30 -7.55 -23.35 20.82
N GLU A 31 -8.66 -22.94 20.20
CA GLU A 31 -9.94 -22.47 20.71
C GLU A 31 -10.53 -23.24 21.91
N GLU A 32 -11.09 -22.51 22.87
CA GLU A 32 -12.32 -22.95 23.54
C GLU A 32 -13.37 -21.83 23.49
N VAL A 33 -14.39 -22.08 22.68
CA VAL A 33 -15.69 -21.42 22.64
C VAL A 33 -16.55 -21.93 23.80
N SER A 34 -16.86 -21.07 24.76
CA SER A 34 -17.97 -21.32 25.70
C SER A 34 -19.05 -20.27 25.52
N ASN A 35 -20.06 -20.63 24.73
CA ASN A 35 -21.38 -20.02 24.71
C ASN A 35 -22.08 -20.25 26.05
N LEU A 36 -22.47 -19.19 26.74
CA LEU A 36 -23.55 -19.23 27.73
C LEU A 36 -24.53 -18.10 27.42
N SER A 37 -25.75 -18.52 27.10
CA SER A 37 -26.89 -17.69 26.74
C SER A 37 -27.63 -17.22 27.99
N ASN A 38 -27.91 -15.91 28.01
CA ASN A 38 -29.12 -15.20 28.45
C ASN A 38 -29.73 -15.35 29.86
N ASP A 39 -30.18 -14.16 30.27
CA ASP A 39 -31.37 -13.81 31.08
C ASP A 39 -31.09 -13.66 32.60
N SER A 40 -31.44 -12.55 33.28
CA SER A 40 -32.56 -11.62 33.06
C SER A 40 -32.23 -10.20 33.55
N ASN A 41 -33.01 -9.26 33.01
CA ASN A 41 -33.04 -7.82 33.29
C ASN A 41 -33.29 -7.47 34.77
N GLU A 42 -32.54 -6.49 35.28
CA GLU A 42 -33.05 -5.52 36.26
C GLU A 42 -32.70 -4.12 35.74
N ASP A 43 -33.75 -3.31 35.60
CA ASP A 43 -33.73 -1.95 35.09
C ASP A 43 -33.03 -1.01 36.08
N GLU A 44 -31.91 -0.39 35.68
CA GLU A 44 -31.50 0.91 36.22
C GLU A 44 -31.28 1.91 35.08
N GLU A 45 -32.18 2.90 35.07
CA GLU A 45 -32.18 4.08 34.24
C GLU A 45 -30.94 4.93 34.57
N VAL A 46 -29.92 4.92 33.70
CA VAL A 46 -28.81 5.88 33.74
C VAL A 46 -28.66 6.57 32.39
N THR A 47 -28.92 7.87 32.45
CA THR A 47 -28.83 8.86 31.38
C THR A 47 -27.47 8.89 30.69
N GLU A 48 -27.51 9.02 29.36
CA GLU A 48 -26.39 9.14 28.43
C GLU A 48 -25.27 10.10 28.87
N SER A 49 -24.03 9.67 28.66
CA SER A 49 -22.91 10.57 28.31
C SER A 49 -22.11 9.93 27.17
N GLU A 50 -22.55 10.19 25.93
CA GLU A 50 -21.83 9.85 24.70
C GLU A 50 -20.57 10.73 24.52
N GLU A 51 -19.51 10.52 25.31
CA GLU A 51 -18.26 11.28 25.09
C GLU A 51 -16.95 10.46 25.23
N ASN A 52 -17.00 9.12 25.25
CA ASN A 52 -15.78 8.32 25.42
C ASN A 52 -15.59 7.17 24.41
N ARG A 53 -16.20 7.22 23.23
CA ARG A 53 -15.78 6.33 22.13
C ARG A 53 -14.54 6.89 21.46
N ARG A 54 -13.45 6.10 21.46
CA ARG A 54 -12.26 6.38 20.64
C ARG A 54 -12.70 6.62 19.18
N PRO A 55 -12.27 7.71 18.54
CA PRO A 55 -12.66 8.01 17.17
C PRO A 55 -12.04 6.96 16.23
N ASN A 56 -12.87 6.36 15.37
CA ASN A 56 -12.47 5.33 14.39
C ASN A 56 -11.85 5.92 13.11
N SER A 57 -11.58 7.23 13.07
CA SER A 57 -10.95 7.89 11.93
C SER A 57 -10.19 9.13 12.40
N LEU A 58 -8.94 9.27 11.94
CA LEU A 58 -8.14 10.48 12.08
C LEU A 58 -8.34 11.32 10.82
N ASP A 59 -9.05 12.44 10.93
CA ASP A 59 -9.05 13.45 9.87
C ASP A 59 -7.69 14.14 9.86
N LEU A 60 -6.87 13.86 8.85
CA LEU A 60 -5.63 14.60 8.63
C LEU A 60 -5.98 16.05 8.31
N VAL A 61 -5.57 16.96 9.19
CA VAL A 61 -5.62 18.40 8.97
C VAL A 61 -4.91 18.71 7.65
N LYS A 62 -5.66 19.25 6.69
CA LYS A 62 -5.13 19.82 5.45
C LYS A 62 -4.31 21.06 5.80
N THR A 63 -3.02 20.89 6.07
CA THR A 63 -2.08 22.00 6.24
C THR A 63 -2.04 22.79 4.93
N GLN A 64 -2.41 24.07 5.04
CA GLN A 64 -2.41 25.00 3.92
C GLN A 64 -1.00 25.25 3.42
N SER A 65 -0.84 25.07 2.10
CA SER A 65 -0.02 25.87 1.19
C SER A 65 1.46 26.06 1.51
N MET A 66 2.31 25.25 0.89
CA MET A 66 3.37 25.72 -0.01
C MET A 66 3.74 24.55 -0.93
N THR A 67 3.41 24.61 -2.24
CA THR A 67 4.29 24.18 -3.35
C THR A 67 3.64 24.36 -4.71
N SER A 68 4.47 24.81 -5.64
CA SER A 68 4.28 25.06 -7.05
C SER A 68 3.59 23.93 -7.86
N SER A 69 2.74 24.39 -8.78
CA SER A 69 2.63 23.96 -10.19
C SER A 69 2.37 22.49 -10.53
N ASP A 70 1.14 22.26 -11.00
CA ASP A 70 0.71 21.44 -12.15
C ASP A 70 1.45 20.13 -12.46
N CYS A 71 0.72 19.00 -12.40
CA CYS A 71 0.64 18.00 -13.48
C CYS A 71 -0.37 16.89 -13.13
N THR A 72 -1.66 17.12 -13.40
CA THR A 72 -2.64 16.02 -13.55
C THR A 72 -3.51 16.28 -14.79
N ARG A 73 -3.00 15.90 -15.96
CA ARG A 73 -3.83 15.72 -17.16
C ARG A 73 -3.75 14.26 -17.56
N SER A 74 -4.63 13.45 -16.96
CA SER A 74 -4.76 12.05 -17.28
C SER A 74 -5.24 11.88 -18.72
N ILE A 75 -4.51 11.03 -19.44
CA ILE A 75 -4.64 10.71 -20.85
C ILE A 75 -5.84 9.77 -21.00
N SER A 76 -7.02 10.32 -21.23
CA SER A 76 -8.22 9.54 -21.60
C SER A 76 -8.65 9.90 -23.02
N SER A 77 -7.88 9.46 -24.02
CA SER A 77 -8.38 9.35 -25.39
C SER A 77 -7.41 8.56 -26.29
N LEU A 78 -7.43 7.25 -26.15
CA LEU A 78 -7.09 6.34 -27.25
C LEU A 78 -8.29 5.40 -27.44
N SER A 79 -9.40 5.97 -27.90
CA SER A 79 -10.49 5.18 -28.45
C SER A 79 -10.02 4.65 -29.80
N SER A 80 -9.78 3.34 -29.86
CA SER A 80 -9.53 2.64 -31.12
C SER A 80 -10.71 2.91 -32.05
N ALA A 81 -10.41 3.30 -33.29
CA ALA A 81 -11.41 3.50 -34.32
C ALA A 81 -12.27 2.23 -34.45
N VAL A 82 -13.51 2.32 -33.98
CA VAL A 82 -14.53 1.29 -34.16
C VAL A 82 -14.83 1.26 -35.66
N ILE A 83 -14.24 0.29 -36.37
CA ILE A 83 -14.67 -0.04 -37.73
C ILE A 83 -16.06 -0.67 -37.57
N ASP A 84 -17.06 -0.06 -38.21
CA ASP A 84 -18.47 -0.44 -38.13
C ASP A 84 -18.65 -1.91 -38.56
N ASP A 85 -18.86 -2.80 -37.58
CA ASP A 85 -18.96 -4.27 -37.71
C ASP A 85 -20.00 -4.70 -38.76
N LYS A 86 -21.03 -3.87 -38.99
CA LYS A 86 -22.08 -4.13 -39.99
C LYS A 86 -21.60 -4.04 -41.43
N SER A 87 -20.59 -3.23 -41.71
CA SER A 87 -20.09 -3.00 -43.09
C SER A 87 -19.32 -4.21 -43.62
N VAL A 88 -18.48 -4.81 -42.77
CA VAL A 88 -17.64 -5.97 -43.14
C VAL A 88 -18.49 -7.22 -43.33
N GLN A 89 -19.47 -7.45 -42.45
CA GLN A 89 -20.36 -8.61 -42.54
C GLN A 89 -21.29 -8.54 -43.76
N GLY A 90 -21.77 -7.34 -44.11
CA GLY A 90 -22.57 -7.11 -45.32
C GLY A 90 -21.80 -7.39 -46.61
N ALA A 91 -20.55 -6.91 -46.69
CA ALA A 91 -19.69 -7.16 -47.85
C ALA A 91 -19.32 -8.64 -48.02
N LEU A 92 -19.09 -9.37 -46.92
CA LEU A 92 -18.75 -10.80 -46.97
C LEU A 92 -19.94 -11.72 -47.28
N SER A 93 -21.16 -11.27 -46.94
CA SER A 93 -22.39 -12.03 -47.20
C SER A 93 -22.82 -12.01 -48.67
N GLU A 94 -22.32 -11.05 -49.46
CA GLU A 94 -22.58 -10.96 -50.90
C GLU A 94 -21.71 -11.93 -51.72
N LEU A 95 -20.64 -12.47 -51.13
CA LEU A 95 -19.78 -13.47 -51.78
C LEU A 95 -20.31 -14.90 -51.59
N PRO A 96 -20.22 -15.77 -52.61
CA PRO A 96 -20.61 -17.18 -52.49
C PRO A 96 -19.66 -17.92 -51.54
N GLY A 97 -20.11 -18.14 -50.31
CA GLY A 97 -19.36 -18.73 -49.22
C GLY A 97 -20.15 -18.76 -47.91
N THR A 98 -19.55 -19.38 -46.89
CA THR A 98 -20.11 -19.44 -45.53
C THR A 98 -19.35 -18.48 -44.63
N VAL A 99 -20.08 -17.58 -43.95
CA VAL A 99 -19.53 -16.67 -42.94
C VAL A 99 -19.85 -17.22 -41.55
N THR A 100 -18.83 -17.32 -40.71
CA THR A 100 -18.96 -17.69 -39.28
C THR A 100 -18.32 -16.60 -38.43
N LYS A 101 -18.96 -16.22 -37.32
CA LYS A 101 -18.44 -15.22 -36.38
C LYS A 101 -18.29 -15.85 -35.02
N ASP A 102 -17.09 -15.76 -34.45
CA ASP A 102 -16.75 -16.21 -33.10
C ASP A 102 -16.09 -15.05 -32.34
N GLY A 103 -16.82 -14.48 -31.38
CA GLY A 103 -16.44 -13.22 -30.73
C GLY A 103 -16.24 -12.09 -31.75
N ASP A 104 -15.04 -11.49 -31.73
CA ASP A 104 -14.62 -10.45 -32.67
C ASP A 104 -14.02 -11.01 -33.97
N MET A 105 -13.87 -12.33 -34.09
CA MET A 105 -13.29 -12.99 -35.26
C MET A 105 -14.37 -13.31 -36.30
N VAL A 106 -14.17 -12.86 -37.53
CA VAL A 106 -15.01 -13.21 -38.68
C VAL A 106 -14.24 -14.13 -39.61
N MET A 107 -14.76 -15.33 -39.83
CA MET A 107 -14.20 -16.34 -40.71
C MET A 107 -15.10 -16.54 -41.93
N PHE A 108 -14.52 -16.45 -43.13
CA PHE A 108 -15.20 -16.67 -44.40
C PHE A 108 -14.61 -17.88 -45.11
N VAL A 109 -15.46 -18.86 -45.45
CA VAL A 109 -15.10 -20.04 -46.24
C VAL A 109 -15.78 -19.93 -47.59
N ALA A 110 -15.01 -19.71 -48.65
CA ALA A 110 -15.55 -19.62 -50.01
C ALA A 110 -16.13 -20.96 -50.48
N GLU A 111 -17.22 -20.91 -51.25
CA GLU A 111 -17.69 -22.09 -51.99
C GLU A 111 -16.66 -22.53 -53.03
N ASN A 112 -16.57 -23.84 -53.26
CA ASN A 112 -15.63 -24.46 -54.19
C ASN A 112 -14.17 -24.08 -53.91
N LEU A 113 -13.80 -23.94 -52.62
CA LEU A 113 -12.45 -23.55 -52.17
C LEU A 113 -11.35 -24.39 -52.85
N HIS A 114 -11.57 -25.70 -53.01
CA HIS A 114 -10.63 -26.59 -53.68
C HIS A 114 -10.36 -26.21 -55.15
N GLU A 115 -11.40 -25.89 -55.91
CA GLU A 115 -11.27 -25.47 -57.31
C GLU A 115 -10.66 -24.07 -57.41
N LYS A 116 -11.05 -23.15 -56.51
CA LYS A 116 -10.45 -21.81 -56.42
C LYS A 116 -8.95 -21.87 -56.10
N ILE A 117 -8.53 -22.77 -55.22
CA ILE A 117 -7.10 -23.03 -54.93
C ILE A 117 -6.39 -23.64 -56.14
N LYS A 118 -7.04 -24.59 -56.83
CA LYS A 118 -6.49 -25.22 -58.04
C LYS A 118 -6.28 -24.21 -59.17
N MET A 119 -7.20 -23.26 -59.35
CA MET A 119 -7.09 -22.18 -60.32
C MET A 119 -6.15 -21.05 -59.87
N GLY A 120 -6.00 -20.85 -58.56
CA GLY A 120 -5.11 -19.86 -57.96
C GLY A 120 -3.64 -20.30 -57.85
N SER A 121 -3.36 -21.59 -58.04
CA SER A 121 -2.01 -22.15 -57.99
C SER A 121 -1.40 -22.24 -59.39
N PRO A 122 -0.20 -21.70 -59.65
CA PRO A 122 0.52 -21.98 -60.88
C PRO A 122 0.81 -23.49 -60.96
N LEU A 123 0.20 -24.19 -61.93
CA LEU A 123 0.44 -25.61 -62.21
C LEU A 123 1.89 -25.81 -62.67
N SER A 124 2.83 -25.92 -61.74
CA SER A 124 4.18 -26.43 -62.03
C SER A 124 4.14 -27.95 -62.10
N LYS A 125 3.58 -28.50 -63.19
CA LYS A 125 3.83 -29.91 -63.53
C LYS A 125 5.15 -29.98 -64.30
N ARG A 126 6.26 -29.99 -63.57
CA ARG A 126 7.61 -30.17 -64.10
C ARG A 126 8.06 -31.60 -63.85
N GLU A 127 7.80 -32.47 -64.82
CA GLU A 127 8.66 -33.64 -65.02
C GLU A 127 9.59 -33.29 -66.18
N ALA A 128 10.88 -33.19 -65.89
CA ALA A 128 11.94 -33.20 -66.88
C ALA A 128 12.98 -34.21 -66.40
N PRO A 129 13.53 -35.02 -67.31
CA PRO A 129 14.87 -34.66 -67.72
C PRO A 129 15.07 -34.82 -69.23
N GLY A 130 15.71 -33.83 -69.84
CA GLY A 130 16.11 -33.90 -71.24
C GLY A 130 16.76 -32.62 -71.70
N LEU A 131 18.07 -32.69 -71.95
CA LEU A 131 18.89 -31.69 -72.62
C LEU A 131 18.16 -31.09 -73.84
N SER A 132 18.23 -29.77 -74.00
CA SER A 132 18.28 -29.15 -75.34
C SER A 132 18.75 -27.70 -75.24
N THR A 133 19.91 -27.47 -75.84
CA THR A 133 20.43 -26.18 -76.27
C THR A 133 19.55 -25.62 -77.38
N SER A 134 18.67 -24.67 -77.08
CA SER A 134 18.06 -23.86 -78.13
C SER A 134 17.67 -22.49 -77.60
N SER A 135 18.30 -21.47 -78.20
CA SER A 135 17.95 -20.07 -78.13
C SER A 135 16.44 -19.85 -78.26
N THR A 136 15.79 -19.55 -77.14
CA THR A 136 14.49 -18.89 -77.09
C THR A 136 14.55 -17.86 -75.96
N PRO A 137 14.11 -16.61 -76.17
CA PRO A 137 14.11 -15.63 -75.10
C PRO A 137 13.11 -16.11 -74.04
N SER A 138 13.62 -16.28 -72.83
CA SER A 138 12.93 -16.83 -71.68
C SER A 138 11.80 -15.89 -71.21
N LEU A 139 10.67 -15.88 -71.92
CA LEU A 139 9.41 -15.28 -71.43
C LEU A 139 8.83 -16.07 -70.25
N TYR A 140 9.19 -17.34 -70.12
CA TYR A 140 8.74 -18.22 -69.03
C TYR A 140 9.34 -17.88 -67.66
N LYS A 141 10.54 -17.27 -67.59
CA LYS A 141 11.08 -16.79 -66.31
C LYS A 141 10.39 -15.52 -65.82
N GLN A 142 9.84 -14.71 -66.73
CA GLN A 142 9.20 -13.44 -66.36
C GLN A 142 7.79 -13.64 -65.78
N ALA A 143 7.14 -14.76 -66.11
CA ALA A 143 5.82 -15.12 -65.58
C ALA A 143 5.85 -15.83 -64.21
N LEU A 144 7.04 -16.23 -63.71
CA LEU A 144 7.22 -17.01 -62.47
C LEU A 144 7.88 -16.23 -61.34
N THR A 145 8.32 -15.00 -61.57
CA THR A 145 8.67 -14.10 -60.48
C THR A 145 7.38 -13.49 -59.95
N PRO A 146 6.95 -13.75 -58.70
CA PRO A 146 5.93 -12.91 -58.11
C PRO A 146 6.45 -11.48 -58.21
N SER A 147 5.83 -10.68 -59.08
CA SER A 147 6.14 -9.27 -59.26
C SER A 147 5.62 -8.53 -58.03
N ILE A 148 6.26 -8.78 -56.90
CA ILE A 148 6.17 -7.92 -55.72
C ILE A 148 6.64 -6.55 -56.24
N PRO A 149 5.77 -5.53 -56.26
CA PRO A 149 6.17 -4.20 -56.68
C PRO A 149 7.43 -3.81 -55.90
N PRO A 150 8.43 -3.17 -56.53
CA PRO A 150 9.65 -2.79 -55.82
C PRO A 150 9.27 -1.93 -54.61
N ILE A 151 9.57 -2.45 -53.41
CA ILE A 151 9.32 -1.73 -52.17
C ILE A 151 10.23 -0.50 -52.17
N ASP A 152 9.63 0.67 -52.01
CA ASP A 152 10.38 1.91 -51.92
C ASP A 152 11.28 1.88 -50.67
N PRO A 153 12.62 1.91 -50.82
CA PRO A 153 13.55 1.89 -49.69
C PRO A 153 13.39 3.11 -48.77
N SER A 154 12.78 4.21 -49.23
CA SER A 154 12.50 5.39 -48.41
C SER A 154 11.49 5.10 -47.29
N VAL A 155 10.53 4.21 -47.54
CA VAL A 155 9.48 3.84 -46.59
C VAL A 155 10.05 2.96 -45.49
N ILE A 156 10.93 2.01 -45.84
CA ILE A 156 11.63 1.16 -44.87
C ILE A 156 12.51 2.01 -43.95
N SER A 157 13.26 2.95 -44.52
CA SER A 157 14.11 3.88 -43.75
C SER A 157 13.28 4.75 -42.80
N ASN A 158 12.14 5.29 -43.25
CA ASN A 158 11.23 6.06 -42.39
C ASN A 158 10.63 5.22 -41.27
N LEU A 159 10.23 3.97 -41.57
CA LEU A 159 9.72 3.04 -40.57
C LEU A 159 10.79 2.74 -39.51
N GLU A 160 12.04 2.53 -39.93
CA GLU A 160 13.17 2.28 -39.03
C GLU A 160 13.46 3.49 -38.12
N ILE A 161 13.43 4.70 -38.69
CA ILE A 161 13.61 5.95 -37.93
C ILE A 161 12.48 6.13 -36.92
N GLN A 162 11.22 5.91 -37.30
CA GLN A 162 10.09 5.99 -36.39
C GLN A 162 10.16 4.91 -35.30
N ALA A 163 10.50 3.68 -35.65
CA ALA A 163 10.68 2.59 -34.68
C ALA A 163 11.78 2.93 -33.67
N ARG A 164 12.91 3.48 -34.12
CA ARG A 164 13.99 3.96 -33.22
C ARG A 164 13.51 5.11 -32.34
N SER A 165 12.75 6.07 -32.89
CA SER A 165 12.21 7.18 -32.11
C SER A 165 11.24 6.70 -31.02
N ILE A 166 10.37 5.72 -31.34
CA ILE A 166 9.45 5.14 -30.36
C ILE A 166 10.22 4.42 -29.26
N ALA A 167 11.23 3.62 -29.62
CA ALA A 167 12.08 2.93 -28.64
C ALA A 167 12.73 3.92 -27.66
N ILE A 168 13.36 4.98 -28.17
CA ILE A 168 13.97 6.02 -27.33
C ILE A 168 12.94 6.70 -26.42
N ASN A 169 11.73 6.99 -26.94
CA ASN A 169 10.67 7.59 -26.13
C ASN A 169 10.18 6.64 -25.03
N LEU A 170 10.07 5.34 -25.32
CA LEU A 170 9.74 4.33 -24.32
C LEU A 170 10.84 4.23 -23.25
N ASP A 171 12.11 4.24 -23.63
CA ASP A 171 13.23 4.22 -22.68
C ASP A 171 13.17 5.45 -21.75
N ASN A 172 12.94 6.64 -22.29
CA ASN A 172 12.77 7.86 -21.50
C ASN A 172 11.56 7.78 -20.55
N MET A 173 10.44 7.21 -21.01
CA MET A 173 9.26 7.02 -20.16
C MET A 173 9.52 6.01 -19.04
N LEU A 174 10.20 4.90 -19.33
CA LEU A 174 10.56 3.88 -18.35
C LEU A 174 11.54 4.42 -17.31
N GLU A 175 12.53 5.21 -17.72
CA GLU A 175 13.46 5.87 -16.80
C GLU A 175 12.72 6.86 -15.89
N ASN A 176 11.83 7.69 -16.45
CA ASN A 176 11.01 8.62 -15.65
C ASN A 176 10.08 7.91 -14.67
N LEU A 177 9.43 6.82 -15.09
CA LEU A 177 8.59 6.01 -14.22
C LEU A 177 9.41 5.39 -13.09
N THR A 178 10.58 4.83 -13.42
CA THR A 178 11.50 4.22 -12.44
C THR A 178 11.97 5.26 -11.43
N GLY A 179 12.35 6.45 -11.88
CA GLY A 179 12.74 7.55 -10.99
C GLY A 179 11.59 7.99 -10.06
N THR A 180 10.37 8.09 -10.59
CA THR A 180 9.19 8.46 -9.81
C THR A 180 8.88 7.41 -8.75
N LEU A 181 8.91 6.12 -9.11
CA LEU A 181 8.67 5.01 -8.18
C LEU A 181 9.75 4.94 -7.10
N HIS A 182 11.01 5.16 -7.45
CA HIS A 182 12.08 5.23 -6.46
C HIS A 182 11.88 6.41 -5.49
N SER A 183 11.49 7.58 -5.99
CA SER A 183 11.17 8.74 -5.15
C SER A 183 10.01 8.44 -4.21
N MET A 184 8.90 7.87 -4.71
CA MET A 184 7.76 7.47 -3.88
C MET A 184 8.13 6.42 -2.83
N SER A 185 8.96 5.44 -3.20
CA SER A 185 9.45 4.40 -2.28
C SER A 185 10.33 4.99 -1.18
N SER A 186 11.23 5.93 -1.54
CA SER A 186 12.07 6.65 -0.58
C SER A 186 11.22 7.41 0.45
N ILE A 187 10.22 8.16 0.00
CA ILE A 187 9.33 8.92 0.89
C ILE A 187 8.58 8.00 1.85
N THR A 188 8.19 6.80 1.39
CA THR A 188 7.51 5.82 2.25
C THR A 188 8.43 5.26 3.33
N VAL A 189 9.70 5.03 3.00
CA VAL A 189 10.73 4.66 3.97
C VAL A 189 10.94 5.78 4.98
N ASP A 190 11.12 7.02 4.52
CA ASP A 190 11.29 8.19 5.38
C ASP A 190 10.10 8.38 6.33
N CYS A 191 8.87 8.12 5.85
CA CYS A 191 7.66 8.17 6.66
C CYS A 191 7.68 7.11 7.77
N THR A 192 8.10 5.88 7.44
CA THR A 192 8.22 4.79 8.42
C THR A 192 9.27 5.10 9.48
N ASP A 193 10.41 5.65 9.08
CA ASP A 193 11.47 6.07 10.01
C ASP A 193 10.98 7.20 10.92
N ALA A 194 10.26 8.19 10.38
CA ALA A 194 9.65 9.26 11.18
C ALA A 194 8.66 8.73 12.22
N TYR A 195 7.83 7.73 11.85
CA TYR A 195 6.93 7.07 12.80
C TYR A 195 7.68 6.35 13.90
N ARG A 196 8.71 5.57 13.55
CA ARG A 196 9.56 4.87 14.52
C ARG A 196 10.15 5.87 15.53
N ASP A 197 10.73 6.96 15.05
CA ASP A 197 11.35 7.97 15.88
C ASP A 197 10.33 8.70 16.78
N CYS A 198 9.13 8.98 16.29
CA CYS A 198 8.05 9.59 17.07
C CYS A 198 7.59 8.68 18.22
N VAL A 199 7.42 7.39 17.92
CA VAL A 199 7.04 6.38 18.93
C VAL A 199 8.13 6.29 20.00
N CYS A 200 9.41 6.14 19.61
CA CYS A 200 10.52 6.11 20.56
C CYS A 200 10.56 7.35 21.46
N LYS A 201 10.46 8.56 20.88
CA LYS A 201 10.43 9.82 21.65
C LYS A 201 9.27 9.88 22.63
N THR A 202 8.10 9.35 22.23
CA THR A 202 6.91 9.30 23.09
C THR A 202 7.09 8.30 24.22
N CYS A 203 7.70 7.14 23.95
CA CYS A 203 8.09 6.17 24.98
C CYS A 203 9.06 6.81 25.99
N ASP A 204 10.10 7.50 25.51
CA ASP A 204 11.06 8.19 26.37
C ASP A 204 10.39 9.28 27.22
N ALA A 205 9.52 10.10 26.63
CA ALA A 205 8.79 11.14 27.34
C ALA A 205 7.84 10.56 28.41
N THR A 206 7.20 9.42 28.11
CA THR A 206 6.33 8.71 29.06
C THR A 206 7.15 8.11 30.20
N ASP A 207 8.31 7.51 29.91
CA ASP A 207 9.24 7.01 30.93
C ASP A 207 9.73 8.14 31.86
N ILE A 208 10.11 9.28 31.28
CA ILE A 208 10.47 10.49 32.06
C ILE A 208 9.30 10.95 32.93
N SER A 209 8.07 10.90 32.42
CA SER A 209 6.86 11.25 33.18
C SER A 209 6.65 10.31 34.37
N ILE A 210 6.80 9.01 34.16
CA ILE A 210 6.69 7.99 35.21
C ILE A 210 7.76 8.23 36.29
N LYS A 211 9.03 8.42 35.89
CA LYS A 211 10.12 8.74 36.81
C LYS A 211 9.85 10.01 37.62
N SER A 212 9.35 11.05 36.95
CA SER A 212 9.00 12.32 37.60
C SER A 212 7.88 12.15 38.63
N MET A 213 6.89 11.29 38.35
CA MET A 213 5.81 10.97 39.28
C MET A 213 6.34 10.27 40.54
N TYR A 214 7.23 9.29 40.39
CA TYR A 214 7.87 8.63 41.54
C TYR A 214 8.75 9.59 42.34
N GLN A 215 9.49 10.47 41.67
CA GLN A 215 10.29 11.49 42.34
C GLN A 215 9.41 12.47 43.11
N LEU A 216 8.28 12.90 42.54
CA LEU A 216 7.30 13.74 43.22
C LEU A 216 6.73 13.03 44.46
N MET A 217 6.38 11.75 44.35
CA MET A 217 5.87 10.96 45.47
C MET A 217 6.87 10.92 46.64
N ALA A 218 8.15 10.65 46.35
CA ALA A 218 9.21 10.68 47.36
C ALA A 218 9.34 12.07 48.01
N LYS A 219 9.23 13.14 47.21
CA LYS A 219 9.29 14.52 47.72
C LYS A 219 8.08 14.89 48.57
N CYS A 220 6.89 14.40 48.24
CA CYS A 220 5.69 14.57 49.06
C CYS A 220 5.83 13.86 50.41
N GLU A 221 6.40 12.66 50.43
CA GLU A 221 6.67 11.94 51.69
C GLU A 221 7.69 12.68 52.55
N GLU A 222 8.80 13.15 51.95
CA GLU A 222 9.80 13.96 52.63
C GLU A 222 9.17 15.23 53.23
N LEU A 223 8.36 15.96 52.44
CA LEU A 223 7.64 17.14 52.91
C LEU A 223 6.72 16.79 54.10
N GLY A 224 5.93 15.73 53.99
CA GLY A 224 5.05 15.28 55.09
C GLY A 224 5.83 14.99 56.37
N ASN A 225 7.02 14.38 56.26
CA ASN A 225 7.89 14.11 57.40
C ASN A 225 8.46 15.39 58.02
N THR A 226 8.89 16.35 57.21
CA THR A 226 9.40 17.64 57.69
C THR A 226 8.32 18.50 58.34
N MET A 227 7.04 18.31 58.01
CA MET A 227 5.93 19.06 58.57
C MET A 227 5.46 18.55 59.95
N ARG A 228 5.82 17.34 60.37
CA ARG A 228 5.39 16.75 61.66
C ARG A 228 5.64 17.64 62.89
N PRO A 229 6.81 18.29 63.06
CA PRO A 229 7.07 19.17 64.20
C PRO A 229 6.16 20.42 64.23
N MET A 230 5.72 20.90 63.06
CA MET A 230 4.84 22.06 62.95
C MET A 230 3.46 21.77 63.58
N TYR A 231 2.93 20.56 63.41
CA TYR A 231 1.68 20.15 64.07
C TYR A 231 1.81 20.13 65.59
N ARG A 232 2.95 19.66 66.12
CA ARG A 232 3.22 19.69 67.57
C ARG A 232 3.25 21.13 68.11
N LEU A 233 3.89 22.03 67.39
CA LEU A 233 3.91 23.45 67.76
C LEU A 233 2.49 24.05 67.73
N ALA A 234 1.69 23.71 66.72
CA ALA A 234 0.30 24.16 66.64
C ALA A 234 -0.53 23.71 67.85
N ASP A 235 -0.33 22.48 68.34
CA ASP A 235 -1.02 21.99 69.53
C ASP A 235 -0.54 22.66 70.82
N GLN A 236 0.77 22.95 70.94
CA GLN A 236 1.29 23.75 72.05
C GLN A 236 0.65 25.14 72.11
N ILE A 237 0.49 25.80 70.95
CA ILE A 237 -0.17 27.11 70.86
C ILE A 237 -1.65 27.02 71.30
N LYS A 238 -2.37 25.97 70.87
CA LYS A 238 -3.76 25.74 71.30
C LYS A 238 -3.87 25.56 72.81
N GLU A 239 -2.95 24.82 73.41
CA GLU A 239 -2.95 24.59 74.86
C GLU A 239 -2.65 25.87 75.64
N ILE A 240 -1.69 26.68 75.16
CA ILE A 240 -1.43 28.01 75.73
C ILE A 240 -2.70 28.88 75.68
N LYS A 241 -3.39 28.89 74.53
CA LYS A 241 -4.66 29.62 74.40
C LYS A 241 -5.70 29.13 75.40
N ARG A 242 -5.90 27.81 75.54
CA ARG A 242 -6.84 27.22 76.49
C ARG A 242 -6.54 27.62 77.94
N LEU A 243 -5.25 27.65 78.31
CA LEU A 243 -4.82 28.08 79.63
C LEU A 243 -5.10 29.58 79.85
N LEU A 244 -4.85 30.42 78.84
CA LEU A 244 -5.18 31.84 78.89
C LEU A 244 -6.69 32.06 79.08
N ASP A 245 -7.53 31.34 78.33
CA ASP A 245 -8.99 31.43 78.44
C ASP A 245 -9.48 31.04 79.85
N LEU A 246 -8.85 30.04 80.48
CA LEU A 246 -9.15 29.64 81.86
C LEU A 246 -8.78 30.73 82.87
N PHE A 247 -7.62 31.36 82.71
CA PHE A 247 -7.19 32.45 83.59
C PHE A 247 -8.11 33.66 83.46
N GLU A 248 -8.54 33.98 82.24
CA GLU A 248 -9.50 35.06 81.99
C GLU A 248 -10.83 34.80 82.69
N GLY A 249 -11.35 33.57 82.62
CA GLY A 249 -12.61 33.18 83.29
C GLY A 249 -12.55 33.07 84.82
N ILE A 250 -11.36 33.08 85.44
CA ILE A 250 -11.19 33.11 86.91
C ILE A 250 -11.06 34.56 87.42
N VAL A 251 -10.52 35.47 86.61
CA VAL A 251 -10.26 36.87 86.97
C VAL A 251 -11.39 37.82 86.55
N GLY A 252 -12.21 37.44 85.56
CA GLY A 252 -13.43 38.14 85.15
C GLY A 252 -14.66 37.70 85.94
#